data_AF-A0A8K0V9W7-F1
#
_entry.id   AF-A0A8K0V9W7-F1
#
_cell.length_a   1.000
_cell.length_b   1.000
_cell.length_c   1.000
_cell.angle_alpha   90.00
_cell.angle_beta   90.00
_cell.angle_gamma   90.00
#
_symmetry.space_group_name_H-M   'P 1'
#
loop_
_entity.id
_entity.type
_entity.pdbx_description
1 polymer ?
#
loop_
_entity_poly.entity_id
_entity_poly.type
_entity_poly.pdbx_seq_one_letter_code
_entity_poly.pdbx_strand_id
1 'polypeptide(L)'
;ISTRRTDLLSSHSLCFNEKREEKYLRIIGGYVKSDVDRMAQLLAHVVNGLQNGFCDFLGKVFMQLELGDTYRGQFFTPWDVARMMAQLQLGDVKAMFDEKPFITLSEPACGAGCMVLAFADALNQAGYASHRYLWVSATDIDPLAAGMAYIQLSLCGVAGEVVIGNTLCDERRRVLLTPGHYLGNWSLRLRSLRNKVA
;
A
#
# COMPACT_ATOMS: atom_id res chain seq x y z
N ILE A 1 -24.74 3.15 1.46
CA ILE A 1 -23.94 1.99 1.95
C ILE A 1 -23.61 1.02 0.79
N SER A 2 -23.26 1.52 -0.41
CA SER A 2 -23.07 0.63 -1.58
C SER A 2 -22.01 1.14 -2.56
N THR A 3 -20.79 1.44 -2.08
CA THR A 3 -19.71 1.92 -2.97
C THR A 3 -18.32 1.40 -2.61
N ARG A 4 -18.16 0.44 -1.70
CA ARG A 4 -16.84 -0.07 -1.28
C ARG A 4 -16.59 -1.56 -1.55
N ARG A 5 -17.34 -2.18 -2.47
CA ARG A 5 -17.29 -3.64 -2.69
C ARG A 5 -16.67 -4.08 -4.03
N THR A 6 -16.13 -3.16 -4.83
CA THR A 6 -15.71 -3.44 -6.23
C THR A 6 -14.24 -3.14 -6.56
N ASP A 7 -13.44 -2.66 -5.61
CA ASP A 7 -12.21 -1.94 -5.97
C ASP A 7 -11.01 -2.85 -6.33
N LEU A 8 -10.97 -4.11 -5.89
CA LEU A 8 -9.87 -5.03 -6.22
C LEU A 8 -9.91 -5.55 -7.67
N LEU A 9 -11.11 -5.83 -8.19
CA LEU A 9 -11.30 -6.21 -9.60
C LEU A 9 -11.02 -5.04 -10.56
N SER A 10 -11.10 -3.79 -10.07
CA SER A 10 -10.92 -2.60 -10.91
C SER A 10 -9.51 -2.47 -11.49
N SER A 11 -8.46 -2.93 -10.78
CA SER A 11 -7.08 -2.77 -11.25
C SER A 11 -6.79 -3.52 -12.56
N HIS A 12 -7.36 -4.72 -12.72
CA HIS A 12 -7.22 -5.54 -13.93
C HIS A 12 -8.02 -4.97 -15.10
N SER A 13 -9.20 -4.39 -14.85
CA SER A 13 -9.99 -3.68 -15.86
C SER A 13 -9.38 -2.32 -16.26
N LEU A 14 -8.68 -1.65 -15.35
CA LEU A 14 -8.04 -0.36 -15.58
C LEU A 14 -6.72 -0.48 -16.36
N CYS A 15 -5.98 -1.59 -16.17
CA CYS A 15 -4.70 -1.83 -16.84
C CYS A 15 -4.47 -3.33 -17.03
N PHE A 16 -5.13 -3.90 -18.06
CA PHE A 16 -4.89 -5.30 -18.45
C PHE A 16 -3.43 -5.49 -18.88
N ASN A 17 -2.84 -6.61 -18.45
CA ASN A 17 -1.49 -6.97 -18.85
C ASN A 17 -1.40 -8.49 -19.02
N GLU A 18 -1.26 -8.92 -20.27
CA GLU A 18 -1.20 -10.33 -20.67
C GLU A 18 -0.12 -11.11 -19.91
N LYS A 19 1.09 -10.54 -19.76
CA LYS A 19 2.17 -11.19 -19.00
C LYS A 19 1.83 -11.41 -17.52
N ARG A 20 1.05 -10.51 -16.92
CA ARG A 20 0.57 -10.68 -15.52
C ARG A 20 -0.51 -11.75 -15.45
N GLU A 21 -1.42 -11.80 -16.42
CA GLU A 21 -2.48 -12.80 -16.50
C GLU A 21 -1.90 -14.20 -16.71
N GLU A 22 -0.98 -14.37 -17.66
CA GLU A 22 -0.27 -15.64 -17.86
C GLU A 22 0.48 -16.09 -16.60
N LYS A 23 1.14 -15.16 -15.90
CA LYS A 23 1.81 -15.45 -14.63
C LYS A 23 0.82 -15.89 -13.56
N TYR A 24 -0.32 -15.21 -13.44
CA TYR A 24 -1.39 -15.59 -12.52
C TYR A 24 -1.91 -17.00 -12.83
N LEU A 25 -2.27 -17.28 -14.08
CA LEU A 25 -2.77 -18.58 -14.52
C LEU A 25 -1.76 -19.70 -14.28
N ARG A 26 -0.47 -19.43 -14.51
CA ARG A 26 0.61 -20.38 -14.20
C ARG A 26 0.71 -20.69 -12.71
N ILE A 27 0.61 -19.67 -11.86
CA ILE A 27 0.69 -19.85 -10.40
C ILE A 27 -0.55 -20.60 -9.89
N ILE A 28 -1.75 -20.16 -10.30
CA ILE A 28 -3.01 -20.74 -9.81
C ILE A 28 -3.19 -22.19 -10.28
N GLY A 29 -2.68 -22.54 -11.46
CA GLY A 29 -2.70 -23.91 -11.98
C GLY A 29 -1.88 -24.92 -11.15
N GLY A 30 -1.00 -24.45 -10.26
CA GLY A 30 -0.27 -25.29 -9.31
C GLY A 30 -1.05 -25.65 -8.04
N TYR A 31 -2.24 -25.07 -7.83
CA TYR A 31 -3.05 -25.27 -6.63
C TYR A 31 -4.28 -26.10 -6.90
N VAL A 32 -4.71 -26.90 -5.93
CA VAL A 32 -6.02 -27.56 -5.99
C VAL A 32 -7.12 -26.53 -5.76
N LYS A 33 -8.33 -26.81 -6.26
CA LYS A 33 -9.46 -25.88 -6.17
C LYS A 33 -9.75 -25.40 -4.73
N SER A 34 -9.64 -26.29 -3.75
CA SER A 34 -9.85 -25.94 -2.34
C SER A 34 -8.81 -24.95 -1.79
N ASP A 35 -7.58 -24.94 -2.29
CA ASP A 35 -6.58 -23.93 -1.93
C ASP A 35 -6.94 -22.57 -2.53
N VAL A 36 -7.39 -22.55 -3.78
CA VAL A 36 -7.85 -21.32 -4.44
C VAL A 36 -9.04 -20.71 -3.70
N ASP A 37 -10.00 -21.54 -3.30
CA ASP A 37 -11.15 -21.10 -2.49
C ASP A 37 -10.69 -20.55 -1.12
N ARG A 38 -9.71 -21.19 -0.48
CA ARG A 38 -9.10 -20.68 0.77
C ARG A 38 -8.38 -19.36 0.58
N MET A 39 -7.67 -19.15 -0.54
CA MET A 39 -7.04 -17.85 -0.84
C MET A 39 -8.07 -16.73 -0.97
N ALA A 40 -9.21 -17.00 -1.61
CA ALA A 40 -10.31 -16.04 -1.70
C ALA A 40 -10.90 -15.72 -0.31
N GLN A 41 -11.04 -16.73 0.56
CA GLN A 41 -11.47 -16.52 1.94
C GLN A 41 -10.45 -15.69 2.74
N LEU A 42 -9.16 -15.96 2.59
CA LEU A 42 -8.10 -15.16 3.23
C LEU A 42 -8.17 -13.70 2.80
N LEU A 43 -8.36 -13.43 1.50
CA LEU A 43 -8.56 -12.06 1.01
C LEU A 43 -9.81 -11.41 1.64
N ALA A 44 -10.91 -12.16 1.79
CA ALA A 44 -12.10 -11.66 2.47
C ALA A 44 -11.83 -11.31 3.94
N HIS A 45 -11.02 -12.10 4.65
CA HIS A 45 -10.58 -11.77 6.01
C HIS A 45 -9.75 -10.49 6.07
N VAL A 46 -8.83 -10.28 5.12
CA VAL A 46 -8.05 -9.04 5.04
C VAL A 46 -8.97 -7.84 4.80
N VAL A 47 -9.90 -7.95 3.86
CA VAL A 47 -10.90 -6.90 3.59
C VAL A 47 -11.70 -6.57 4.85
N ASN A 48 -12.21 -7.58 5.54
CA ASN A 48 -12.99 -7.39 6.76
C ASN A 48 -12.14 -6.78 7.89
N GLY A 49 -10.88 -7.18 8.02
CA GLY A 49 -9.94 -6.61 9.01
C GLY A 49 -9.68 -5.12 8.80
N LEU A 50 -9.63 -4.67 7.55
CA LEU A 50 -9.37 -3.27 7.18
C LEU A 50 -10.64 -2.40 7.09
N GLN A 51 -11.85 -2.97 7.22
CA GLN A 51 -13.11 -2.22 7.16
C GLN A 51 -13.28 -1.22 8.31
N ASN A 52 -12.75 -1.55 9.49
CA ASN A 52 -12.94 -0.78 10.72
C ASN A 52 -11.97 0.40 10.87
N GLY A 53 -11.07 0.60 9.90
CA GLY A 53 -10.05 1.64 9.94
C GLY A 53 -8.72 1.14 9.42
N PHE A 54 -7.79 2.08 9.24
CA PHE A 54 -6.44 1.75 8.82
C PHE A 54 -5.73 1.05 9.97
N CYS A 55 -5.08 -0.07 9.66
CA CYS A 55 -4.18 -0.76 10.56
C CYS A 55 -3.23 -1.63 9.74
N ASP A 56 -2.11 -2.02 10.33
CA ASP A 56 -1.26 -3.07 9.76
C ASP A 56 -1.82 -4.47 10.09
N PHE A 57 -2.83 -4.89 9.34
CA PHE A 57 -3.47 -6.19 9.52
C PHE A 57 -2.55 -7.34 9.10
N LEU A 58 -2.00 -7.29 7.88
CA LEU A 58 -1.16 -8.37 7.36
C LEU A 58 0.16 -8.47 8.11
N GLY A 59 0.80 -7.35 8.49
CA GLY A 59 2.01 -7.39 9.30
C GLY A 59 1.76 -7.97 10.69
N LYS A 60 0.61 -7.64 11.33
CA LYS A 60 0.22 -8.27 12.60
C LYS A 60 0.02 -9.77 12.47
N VAL A 61 -0.74 -10.23 11.48
CA VAL A 61 -0.97 -11.66 11.24
C VAL A 61 0.35 -12.38 10.95
N PHE A 62 1.22 -11.78 10.13
CA PHE A 62 2.53 -12.32 9.80
C PHE A 62 3.41 -12.53 11.03
N MET A 63 3.45 -11.54 11.94
CA MET A 63 4.18 -11.64 13.19
C MET A 63 3.55 -12.65 14.17
N GLN A 64 2.22 -12.64 14.30
CA GLN A 64 1.50 -13.54 15.22
C GLN A 64 1.61 -15.01 14.84
N LEU A 65 1.66 -15.30 13.54
CA LEU A 65 1.82 -16.65 13.01
C LEU A 65 3.29 -17.05 12.84
N GLU A 66 4.22 -16.18 13.24
CA GLU A 66 5.67 -16.41 13.11
C GLU A 66 6.08 -16.81 11.69
N LEU A 67 5.44 -16.21 10.68
CA LEU A 67 5.70 -16.50 9.26
C LEU A 67 7.00 -15.85 8.76
N GLY A 68 7.66 -15.09 9.63
CA GLY A 68 8.98 -14.53 9.40
C GLY A 68 10.02 -15.64 9.30
N ASP A 69 10.90 -15.51 8.31
CA ASP A 69 12.09 -16.34 8.23
C ASP A 69 12.99 -16.00 9.43
N THR A 70 13.23 -16.98 10.33
CA THR A 70 14.11 -16.82 11.50
C THR A 70 15.51 -16.36 11.11
N TYR A 71 15.95 -16.64 9.88
CA TYR A 71 17.22 -16.18 9.33
C TYR A 71 17.21 -14.70 8.90
N ARG A 72 16.04 -14.15 8.54
CA ARG A 72 15.91 -12.73 8.13
C ARG A 72 15.64 -11.79 9.29
N GLY A 73 15.21 -12.29 10.45
CA GLY A 73 15.00 -11.50 11.66
C GLY A 73 14.05 -10.30 11.46
N GLN A 74 13.05 -10.43 10.59
CA GLN A 74 12.14 -9.35 10.26
C GLN A 74 11.17 -9.09 11.43
N PHE A 75 11.37 -7.97 12.11
CA PHE A 75 10.40 -7.42 13.06
C PHE A 75 9.74 -6.21 12.44
N PHE A 76 8.41 -6.22 12.32
CA PHE A 76 7.69 -5.06 11.81
C PHE A 76 7.46 -4.03 12.90
N THR A 77 7.37 -2.77 12.48
CA THR A 77 7.08 -1.64 13.35
C THR A 77 5.71 -1.84 14.03
N PRO A 78 5.63 -1.79 15.37
CA PRO A 78 4.36 -1.85 16.07
C PRO A 78 3.45 -0.68 15.65
N TRP A 79 2.15 -0.97 15.51
CA TRP A 79 1.16 0.00 15.04
C TRP A 79 1.16 1.31 15.84
N ASP A 80 1.28 1.24 17.16
CA ASP A 80 1.24 2.42 18.03
C ASP A 80 2.48 3.31 17.85
N VAL A 81 3.65 2.72 17.59
CA VAL A 81 4.87 3.45 17.25
C VAL A 81 4.69 4.14 15.90
N ALA A 82 4.14 3.44 14.90
CA ALA A 82 3.89 4.03 13.59
C ALA A 82 2.91 5.21 13.67
N ARG A 83 1.84 5.09 14.46
CA ARG A 83 0.89 6.20 14.69
C ARG A 83 1.53 7.40 15.36
N MET A 84 2.32 7.17 16.42
CA MET A 84 3.05 8.23 17.10
C MET A 84 3.97 8.97 16.13
N MET A 85 4.77 8.23 15.35
CA MET A 85 5.70 8.80 14.37
C MET A 85 4.96 9.60 13.28
N ALA A 86 3.85 9.07 12.77
CA ALA A 86 3.02 9.76 11.78
C ALA A 86 2.48 11.10 12.31
N GLN A 87 1.97 11.13 13.55
CA GLN A 87 1.46 12.35 14.17
C GLN A 87 2.55 13.40 14.39
N LEU A 88 3.74 12.97 14.83
CA LEU A 88 4.89 13.85 15.00
C LEU A 88 5.34 14.46 13.66
N GLN A 89 5.27 13.69 12.57
CA GLN A 89 5.74 14.13 11.25
C GLN A 89 4.73 15.02 10.51
N LEU A 90 3.42 14.83 10.73
CA LEU A 90 2.38 15.63 10.06
C LEU A 90 2.36 17.09 10.51
N GLY A 91 2.64 17.38 11.79
CA GLY A 91 2.70 18.74 12.32
C GLY A 91 1.42 19.55 12.04
N ASP A 92 1.57 20.80 11.61
CA ASP A 92 0.44 21.65 11.18
C ASP A 92 0.03 21.32 9.74
N VAL A 93 -0.92 20.40 9.62
CA VAL A 93 -1.46 19.91 8.36
C VAL A 93 -2.17 21.02 7.57
N LYS A 94 -2.77 22.00 8.25
CA LYS A 94 -3.50 23.08 7.56
C LYS A 94 -2.52 23.98 6.81
N ALA A 95 -1.49 24.46 7.50
CA ALA A 95 -0.43 25.27 6.90
C ALA A 95 0.26 24.54 5.73
N MET A 96 0.43 23.20 5.83
CA MET A 96 1.04 22.39 4.79
C MET A 96 0.28 22.44 3.45
N PHE A 97 -1.06 22.46 3.48
CA PHE A 97 -1.89 22.44 2.27
C PHE A 97 -2.38 23.82 1.81
N ASP A 98 -2.05 24.89 2.54
CA ASP A 98 -2.26 26.26 2.04
C ASP A 98 -1.39 26.54 0.80
N GLU A 99 -0.20 25.95 0.74
CA GLU A 99 0.77 26.15 -0.35
C GLU A 99 0.82 24.98 -1.36
N LYS A 100 0.45 23.77 -0.92
CA LYS A 100 0.63 22.54 -1.71
C LYS A 100 -0.71 21.83 -1.97
N PRO A 101 -0.97 21.37 -3.20
CA PRO A 101 -2.21 20.66 -3.52
C PRO A 101 -2.26 19.21 -2.98
N PHE A 102 -1.10 18.66 -2.63
CA PHE A 102 -0.90 17.33 -2.05
C PHE A 102 0.55 17.20 -1.57
N ILE A 103 0.85 16.12 -0.84
CA ILE A 103 2.20 15.72 -0.46
C ILE A 103 2.57 14.35 -1.01
N THR A 104 3.87 14.10 -1.13
CA THR A 104 4.44 12.79 -1.46
C THR A 104 5.19 12.24 -0.26
N LEU A 105 4.96 10.97 0.07
CA LEU A 105 5.66 10.24 1.13
C LEU A 105 6.55 9.16 0.52
N SER A 106 7.80 9.07 0.97
CA SER A 106 8.72 8.00 0.60
C SER A 106 8.97 7.13 1.82
N GLU A 107 8.77 5.82 1.69
CA GLU A 107 9.07 4.82 2.71
C GLU A 107 10.06 3.81 2.12
N PRO A 108 11.37 3.90 2.42
CA PRO A 108 12.42 3.14 1.75
C PRO A 108 12.57 1.68 2.22
N ALA A 109 11.95 1.30 3.34
CA ALA A 109 11.97 -0.07 3.88
C ALA A 109 10.60 -0.40 4.48
N CYS A 110 9.60 -0.52 3.60
CA CYS A 110 8.21 -0.39 3.98
C CYS A 110 7.63 -1.58 4.75
N GLY A 111 8.27 -2.74 4.73
CA GLY A 111 7.74 -3.97 5.30
C GLY A 111 6.33 -4.25 4.76
N ALA A 112 5.40 -4.53 5.66
CA ALA A 112 3.98 -4.68 5.32
C ALA A 112 3.24 -3.34 5.06
N GLY A 113 3.93 -2.18 5.11
CA GLY A 113 3.37 -0.86 4.86
C GLY A 113 2.82 -0.13 6.09
N CYS A 114 3.15 -0.60 7.31
CA CYS A 114 2.63 -0.07 8.58
C CYS A 114 2.77 1.46 8.72
N MET A 115 3.97 1.99 8.47
CA MET A 115 4.26 3.43 8.55
C MET A 115 3.41 4.25 7.58
N VAL A 116 3.27 3.78 6.34
CA VAL A 116 2.47 4.45 5.32
C VAL A 116 0.99 4.47 5.72
N LEU A 117 0.47 3.34 6.20
CA LEU A 117 -0.92 3.22 6.66
C LEU A 117 -1.18 4.16 7.84
N ALA A 118 -0.28 4.21 8.82
CA ALA A 118 -0.39 5.11 9.95
C ALA A 118 -0.36 6.59 9.53
N PHE A 119 0.50 6.95 8.59
CA PHE A 119 0.57 8.31 8.05
C PHE A 119 -0.72 8.70 7.31
N ALA A 120 -1.22 7.82 6.45
CA ALA A 120 -2.47 8.05 5.73
C ALA A 120 -3.68 8.14 6.68
N ASP A 121 -3.70 7.34 7.74
CA ASP A 121 -4.73 7.39 8.79
C ASP A 121 -4.69 8.71 9.56
N ALA A 122 -3.52 9.13 10.04
CA ALA A 122 -3.35 10.38 10.75
C ALA A 122 -3.74 11.59 9.89
N LEU A 123 -3.43 11.55 8.59
CA LEU A 123 -3.86 12.58 7.63
C LEU A 123 -5.38 12.62 7.46
N ASN A 124 -6.03 11.45 7.35
CA ASN A 124 -7.49 11.34 7.32
C ASN A 124 -8.14 11.90 8.60
N GLN A 125 -7.57 11.59 9.77
CA GLN A 125 -8.05 12.11 11.06
C GLN A 125 -7.89 13.64 11.17
N ALA A 126 -6.87 14.21 10.52
CA ALA A 126 -6.70 15.66 10.42
C ALA A 126 -7.69 16.34 9.43
N GLY A 127 -8.60 15.58 8.82
CA GLY A 127 -9.62 16.09 7.89
C GLY A 127 -9.19 16.14 6.43
N TYR A 128 -7.98 15.67 6.10
CA TYR A 128 -7.47 15.65 4.73
C TYR A 128 -7.52 14.23 4.18
N ALA A 129 -8.43 13.97 3.25
CA ALA A 129 -8.61 12.63 2.70
C ALA A 129 -7.35 12.15 1.95
N SER A 130 -6.67 11.13 2.47
CA SER A 130 -5.36 10.67 1.98
C SER A 130 -5.39 10.29 0.50
N HIS A 131 -6.45 9.64 0.02
CA HIS A 131 -6.61 9.32 -1.42
C HIS A 131 -6.56 10.54 -2.35
N ARG A 132 -6.81 11.76 -1.84
CA ARG A 132 -6.69 13.03 -2.56
C ARG A 132 -5.40 13.76 -2.25
N TYR A 133 -4.96 13.79 -1.00
CA TYR A 133 -3.90 14.68 -0.53
C TYR A 133 -2.54 14.01 -0.37
N LEU A 134 -2.45 12.68 -0.53
CA LEU A 134 -1.23 11.91 -0.33
C LEU A 134 -0.97 10.98 -1.52
N TRP A 135 0.28 10.98 -1.97
CA TRP A 135 0.81 9.96 -2.85
C TRP A 135 2.05 9.32 -2.23
N VAL A 136 2.20 8.00 -2.34
CA VAL A 136 3.26 7.26 -1.64
C VAL A 136 4.18 6.51 -2.61
N SER A 137 5.48 6.49 -2.33
CA SER A 137 6.44 5.53 -2.86
C SER A 137 6.95 4.65 -1.72
N ALA A 138 6.58 3.38 -1.69
CA ALA A 138 6.97 2.44 -0.65
C ALA A 138 7.87 1.35 -1.25
N THR A 139 9.09 1.20 -0.75
CA THR A 139 10.07 0.23 -1.27
C THR A 139 10.39 -0.82 -0.21
N ASP A 140 10.49 -2.08 -0.62
CA ASP A 140 11.08 -3.13 0.22
C ASP A 140 11.93 -4.10 -0.60
N ILE A 141 12.96 -4.66 0.05
CA ILE A 141 13.83 -5.67 -0.55
C ILE A 141 13.13 -7.03 -0.63
N ASP A 142 12.23 -7.32 0.30
CA ASP A 142 11.47 -8.56 0.38
C ASP A 142 10.18 -8.49 -0.47
N PRO A 143 10.05 -9.32 -1.53
CA PRO A 143 8.84 -9.37 -2.34
C PRO A 143 7.57 -9.73 -1.56
N LEU A 144 7.66 -10.51 -0.48
CA LEU A 144 6.51 -10.89 0.34
C LEU A 144 6.02 -9.70 1.17
N ALA A 145 6.93 -9.00 1.84
CA ALA A 145 6.62 -7.81 2.61
C ALA A 145 6.02 -6.71 1.72
N ALA A 146 6.67 -6.39 0.59
CA ALA A 146 6.13 -5.46 -0.39
C ALA A 146 4.77 -5.93 -0.95
N GLY A 147 4.56 -7.24 -1.11
CA GLY A 147 3.27 -7.81 -1.50
C GLY A 147 2.17 -7.51 -0.47
N MET A 148 2.45 -7.67 0.83
CA MET A 148 1.54 -7.29 1.91
C MET A 148 1.24 -5.79 1.87
N ALA A 149 2.27 -4.94 1.75
CA ALA A 149 2.09 -3.49 1.63
C ALA A 149 1.18 -3.14 0.45
N TYR A 150 1.42 -3.74 -0.72
CA TYR A 150 0.59 -3.49 -1.91
C TYR A 150 -0.89 -3.81 -1.68
N ILE A 151 -1.20 -4.94 -1.05
CA ILE A 151 -2.59 -5.34 -0.76
C ILE A 151 -3.24 -4.35 0.21
N GLN A 152 -2.58 -4.04 1.33
CA GLN A 152 -3.14 -3.16 2.35
C GLN A 152 -3.35 -1.73 1.82
N LEU A 153 -2.37 -1.16 1.13
CA LEU A 153 -2.48 0.17 0.54
C LEU A 153 -3.59 0.24 -0.52
N SER A 154 -3.71 -0.81 -1.35
CA SER A 154 -4.78 -0.90 -2.35
C SER A 154 -6.16 -0.93 -1.71
N LEU A 155 -6.34 -1.73 -0.65
CA LEU A 155 -7.60 -1.86 0.08
C LEU A 155 -7.97 -0.62 0.89
N CYS A 156 -6.98 0.07 1.44
CA CYS A 156 -7.18 1.33 2.17
C CYS A 156 -7.36 2.54 1.23
N GLY A 157 -7.27 2.36 -0.09
CA GLY A 157 -7.42 3.43 -1.07
C GLY A 157 -6.27 4.44 -1.06
N VAL A 158 -5.09 4.06 -0.56
CA VAL A 158 -3.90 4.90 -0.57
C VAL A 158 -3.33 4.91 -1.97
N ALA A 159 -3.16 6.09 -2.55
CA ALA A 159 -2.55 6.23 -3.86
C ALA A 159 -1.03 6.18 -3.76
N GLY A 160 -0.40 5.44 -4.65
CA GLY A 160 1.04 5.26 -4.62
C GLY A 160 1.56 4.12 -5.46
N GLU A 161 2.85 3.88 -5.31
CA GLU A 161 3.58 2.75 -5.85
C GLU A 161 4.20 1.91 -4.72
N VAL A 162 4.24 0.60 -4.93
CA VAL A 162 5.03 -0.32 -4.12
C VAL A 162 6.12 -0.92 -4.97
N VAL A 163 7.36 -0.79 -4.52
CA VAL A 163 8.57 -1.15 -5.24
C VAL A 163 9.22 -2.33 -4.54
N ILE A 164 9.44 -3.41 -5.28
CA ILE A 164 10.31 -4.50 -4.85
C ILE A 164 11.69 -4.15 -5.36
N GLY A 165 12.63 -3.86 -4.47
CA GLY A 165 13.87 -3.21 -4.84
C GLY A 165 14.87 -3.05 -3.69
N ASN A 166 16.07 -2.56 -3.99
CA ASN A 166 17.05 -2.22 -2.98
C ASN A 166 17.26 -0.70 -2.97
N THR A 167 16.71 -0.04 -1.95
CA THR A 167 16.81 1.41 -1.80
C THR A 167 18.24 1.92 -1.67
N LEU A 168 19.16 1.14 -1.09
CA LEU A 168 20.56 1.55 -0.93
C LEU A 168 21.32 1.66 -2.26
N CYS A 169 20.85 0.97 -3.30
CA CYS A 169 21.47 0.99 -4.64
C CYS A 169 20.53 1.58 -5.70
N ASP A 170 19.43 2.23 -5.28
CA ASP A 170 18.35 2.72 -6.15
C ASP A 170 17.82 1.66 -7.14
N GLU A 171 17.84 0.39 -6.74
CA GLU A 171 17.41 -0.72 -7.57
C GLU A 171 15.89 -0.89 -7.48
N ARG A 172 15.20 -0.87 -8.61
CA ARG A 172 13.74 -0.98 -8.69
C ARG A 172 13.32 -2.17 -9.55
N ARG A 173 13.48 -3.39 -9.01
CA ARG A 173 13.25 -4.66 -9.73
C ARG A 173 11.81 -4.81 -10.23
N ARG A 174 10.83 -4.37 -9.45
CA ARG A 174 9.41 -4.40 -9.85
C ARG A 174 8.64 -3.27 -9.19
N VAL A 175 7.80 -2.58 -9.96
CA VAL A 175 6.94 -1.50 -9.48
C VAL A 175 5.47 -1.90 -9.64
N LEU A 176 4.70 -1.73 -8.57
CA LEU A 176 3.27 -2.03 -8.49
C LEU A 176 2.51 -0.75 -8.14
N LEU A 177 1.78 -0.20 -9.11
CA LEU A 177 0.92 0.96 -8.87
C LEU A 177 -0.40 0.49 -8.24
N THR A 178 -0.77 1.14 -7.14
CA THR A 178 -2.05 0.89 -6.45
C THR A 178 -3.24 1.32 -7.30
N PRO A 179 -4.45 0.76 -7.11
CA PRO A 179 -5.66 1.26 -7.76
C PRO A 179 -5.89 2.76 -7.52
N GLY A 180 -5.58 3.24 -6.31
CA GLY A 180 -5.67 4.66 -5.94
C GLY A 180 -4.81 5.56 -6.84
N HIS A 181 -3.64 5.09 -7.31
CA HIS A 181 -2.81 5.81 -8.28
C HIS A 181 -3.59 6.09 -9.58
N TYR A 182 -4.22 5.06 -10.13
CA TYR A 182 -4.94 5.15 -11.41
C TYR A 182 -6.22 5.97 -11.26
N LEU A 183 -7.04 5.67 -10.26
CA LEU A 183 -8.33 6.33 -10.03
C LEU A 183 -8.17 7.82 -9.71
N GLY A 184 -7.10 8.20 -9.01
CA GLY A 184 -6.79 9.60 -8.70
C GLY A 184 -6.03 10.35 -9.80
N ASN A 185 -5.81 9.73 -10.97
CA ASN A 185 -5.04 10.28 -12.09
C ASN A 185 -3.68 10.86 -11.67
N TRP A 186 -2.99 10.15 -10.78
CA TRP A 186 -1.81 10.67 -10.10
C TRP A 186 -0.62 10.89 -11.03
N SER A 187 -0.55 10.15 -12.14
CA SER A 187 0.42 10.40 -13.21
C SER A 187 0.42 11.87 -13.68
N LEU A 188 -0.74 12.48 -13.89
CA LEU A 188 -0.84 13.89 -14.31
C LEU A 188 -0.56 14.84 -13.15
N ARG A 189 -1.06 14.54 -11.95
CA ARG A 189 -0.87 15.36 -10.75
C ARG A 189 0.60 15.50 -10.39
N LEU A 190 1.35 14.39 -10.42
CA LEU A 190 2.78 14.36 -10.15
C LEU A 190 3.58 15.14 -11.21
N ARG A 191 3.22 15.02 -12.50
CA ARG A 191 3.85 15.81 -13.57
C ARG A 191 3.61 17.31 -13.39
N SER A 192 2.38 17.71 -13.07
CA SER A 192 2.04 19.11 -12.83
C SER A 192 2.85 19.72 -11.68
N LEU A 193 3.08 18.96 -10.60
CA LEU A 193 3.93 19.41 -9.50
C LEU A 193 5.39 19.59 -9.94
N ARG A 194 5.95 18.62 -10.68
CA ARG A 194 7.34 18.71 -11.17
C ARG A 194 7.58 19.93 -12.06
N ASN A 195 6.61 20.27 -12.90
CA ASN A 195 6.68 21.43 -13.78
C ASN A 195 6.52 22.78 -13.07
N LYS A 196 6.06 22.81 -11.81
CA LYS A 196 6.00 24.04 -11.00
C LYS A 196 7.27 24.30 -10.20
N VAL A 197 8.10 23.26 -10.01
CA VAL A 197 9.34 23.31 -9.21
C VAL A 197 10.58 23.46 -10.10
N ALA A 198 10.48 23.13 -11.39
CA ALA A 198 11.50 23.38 -12.41
C ALA A 198 11.33 24.77 -13.03
#